data_AF-A0A7C5VJ09-F1
#
_entry.id   AF-A0A7C5VJ09-F1
#
_cell.length_a   1.000
_cell.length_b   1.000
_cell.length_c   1.000
_cell.angle_alpha   90.00
_cell.angle_beta   90.00
_cell.angle_gamma   90.00
#
_symmetry.space_group_name_H-M   'P 1'
#
loop_
_entity.id
_entity.type
_entity.pdbx_description
1 polymer ?
#
loop_
_entity_poly.entity_id
_entity_poly.type
_entity_poly.pdbx_seq_one_letter_code
_entity_poly.pdbx_strand_id
1 'polypeptide(L)'
;MCSSLLSHPNKDLKDHINGCLKVFRNNINGLNIDKKLIKAAEIAIVCHDIGKATEYFQEYIKGQNNKKSILSNHSLLSSVFAYYVTKEVLGDDK
;
A
#
# COMPACT_ATOMS: atom_id res chain seq x y z
N MET A 1 21.63 -11.19 -3.51
CA MET A 1 21.08 -10.15 -2.61
C MET A 1 19.67 -9.84 -3.06
N CYS A 2 18.64 -10.04 -2.23
CA CYS A 2 17.30 -9.56 -2.57
C CYS A 2 17.35 -8.02 -2.62
N SER A 3 17.19 -7.43 -3.81
CA SER A 3 17.06 -5.97 -3.93
C SER A 3 15.86 -5.49 -3.12
N SER A 4 15.96 -4.34 -2.45
CA SER A 4 14.80 -3.71 -1.81
C SER A 4 13.69 -3.42 -2.84
N LEU A 5 12.43 -3.47 -2.38
CA LEU A 5 11.27 -3.08 -3.18
C LEU A 5 11.13 -1.56 -3.13
N LEU A 6 11.01 -0.94 -4.29
CA LEU A 6 10.91 0.52 -4.42
C LEU A 6 9.45 0.98 -4.51
N SER A 7 9.10 2.06 -3.79
CA SER A 7 7.88 2.83 -4.02
C SER A 7 8.06 3.92 -5.07
N HIS A 8 9.28 4.45 -5.14
CA HIS A 8 9.78 5.52 -6.02
C HIS A 8 11.25 5.19 -6.35
N PRO A 9 11.85 5.74 -7.42
CA PRO A 9 13.22 5.40 -7.83
C PRO A 9 14.27 5.49 -6.70
N ASN A 10 14.08 6.41 -5.75
CA ASN A 10 15.01 6.65 -4.63
C ASN A 10 14.37 6.39 -3.25
N LYS A 11 13.29 5.61 -3.18
CA LYS A 11 12.58 5.38 -1.92
C LYS A 11 12.04 3.96 -1.78
N ASP A 12 12.41 3.32 -0.69
CA ASP A 12 11.93 1.99 -0.34
C ASP A 12 10.41 1.99 -0.06
N LEU A 13 9.76 0.90 -0.48
CA LEU A 13 8.32 0.70 -0.37
C LEU A 13 7.87 0.65 1.10
N LYS A 14 8.62 -0.08 1.93
CA LYS A 14 8.35 -0.20 3.37
C LYS A 14 8.39 1.16 4.07
N ASP A 15 9.41 1.96 3.78
CA ASP A 15 9.57 3.29 4.38
C ASP A 15 8.49 4.27 3.91
N HIS A 16 8.07 4.15 2.66
CA HIS A 16 6.94 4.91 2.15
C HIS A 16 5.64 4.60 2.89
N ILE A 17 5.28 3.32 3.01
CA ILE A 17 4.07 2.88 3.71
C ILE A 17 4.10 3.31 5.18
N ASN A 18 5.22 3.10 5.87
CA ASN A 18 5.40 3.54 7.27
C ASN A 18 5.26 5.06 7.43
N GLY A 19 5.82 5.82 6.47
CA GLY A 19 5.66 7.27 6.42
C GLY A 19 4.19 7.71 6.27
N CYS A 20 3.44 7.07 5.37
CA CYS A 20 2.01 7.35 5.19
C CYS A 20 1.19 7.04 6.45
N LEU A 21 1.45 5.89 7.10
CA LEU A 21 0.81 5.55 8.38
C LEU A 21 1.11 6.58 9.47
N LYS A 22 2.36 7.03 9.57
CA LYS A 22 2.75 8.06 10.55
C LYS A 22 2.00 9.37 10.31
N VAL A 23 1.95 9.84 9.06
CA VAL A 23 1.21 11.06 8.68
C VAL A 23 -0.28 10.91 9.03
N PHE A 24 -0.90 9.79 8.66
CA PHE A 24 -2.29 9.50 8.99
C PHE A 24 -2.57 9.58 10.49
N ARG A 25 -1.81 8.83 11.30
CA ARG A 25 -1.96 8.79 12.76
C ARG A 25 -1.78 10.17 13.41
N ASN A 26 -0.82 10.96 12.91
CA ASN A 26 -0.61 12.32 13.39
C ASN A 26 -1.81 13.23 13.07
N ASN A 27 -2.40 13.09 11.87
CA ASN A 27 -3.53 13.93 11.44
C ASN A 27 -4.83 13.60 12.17
N ILE A 28 -5.01 12.35 12.61
CA ILE A 28 -6.21 11.94 13.35
C ILE A 28 -6.05 12.01 14.88
N ASN A 29 -4.85 12.36 15.36
CA ASN A 29 -4.58 12.43 16.79
C ASN A 29 -5.50 13.46 17.48
N GLY A 30 -6.19 13.05 18.54
CA GLY A 30 -7.16 13.89 19.25
C GLY A 30 -8.53 14.02 18.61
N LEU A 31 -8.77 13.43 17.43
CA LEU A 31 -10.10 13.38 16.82
C LEU A 31 -10.90 12.20 17.38
N ASN A 32 -12.19 12.42 17.64
CA ASN A 32 -13.11 11.35 18.04
C ASN A 32 -13.66 10.65 16.79
N ILE A 33 -12.89 9.70 16.26
CA ILE A 33 -13.25 8.90 15.08
C ILE A 33 -13.52 7.45 15.53
N ASP A 34 -14.53 6.83 14.93
CA ASP A 34 -14.83 5.41 15.16
C ASP A 34 -13.61 4.51 14.94
N LYS A 35 -13.38 3.57 15.87
CA LYS A 35 -12.20 2.70 15.84
C LYS A 35 -12.21 1.74 14.64
N LYS A 36 -13.38 1.27 14.20
CA LYS A 36 -13.50 0.40 13.01
C LYS A 36 -13.13 1.20 11.76
N LEU A 37 -13.53 2.47 11.68
CA LEU A 37 -13.13 3.37 10.60
C LEU A 37 -11.61 3.67 10.60
N ILE A 38 -11.01 3.93 11.77
CA ILE A 38 -9.55 4.09 11.89
C ILE A 38 -8.84 2.84 11.39
N LYS A 39 -9.29 1.66 11.81
CA LYS A 39 -8.67 0.39 11.43
C LYS A 39 -8.81 0.11 9.92
N ALA A 40 -9.98 0.40 9.34
CA ALA A 40 -10.19 0.29 7.90
C ALA A 40 -9.25 1.22 7.11
N ALA A 41 -9.08 2.46 7.57
CA ALA A 41 -8.15 3.41 6.96
C ALA A 41 -6.68 2.96 7.08
N GLU A 42 -6.27 2.42 8.23
CA GLU A 42 -4.92 1.85 8.39
C GLU A 42 -4.67 0.69 7.43
N ILE A 43 -5.64 -0.22 7.25
CA ILE A 43 -5.54 -1.33 6.29
C ILE A 43 -5.41 -0.78 4.87
N ALA A 44 -6.24 0.18 4.48
CA ALA A 44 -6.16 0.82 3.16
C ALA A 44 -4.77 1.44 2.92
N ILE A 45 -4.23 2.17 3.90
CA ILE A 45 -2.89 2.79 3.80
C ILE A 45 -1.79 1.73 3.70
N VAL A 46 -1.86 0.65 4.46
CA VAL A 46 -0.86 -0.44 4.36
C VAL A 46 -0.91 -1.13 3.00
N CYS A 47 -2.11 -1.31 2.44
CA CYS A 47 -2.31 -2.10 1.24
C CYS A 47 -2.24 -1.29 -0.06
N HIS A 48 -2.41 0.04 -0.05
CA HIS A 48 -2.60 0.85 -1.27
C HIS A 48 -1.49 0.68 -2.33
N ASP A 49 -0.30 0.30 -1.88
CA ASP A 49 0.91 0.23 -2.68
C ASP A 49 1.46 -1.20 -2.79
N ILE A 50 0.75 -2.22 -2.32
CA ILE A 50 1.22 -3.61 -2.39
C ILE A 50 1.46 -4.07 -3.84
N GLY A 51 0.66 -3.57 -4.80
CA GLY A 51 0.87 -3.83 -6.23
C GLY A 51 2.22 -3.35 -6.76
N LYS A 52 2.91 -2.45 -6.03
CA LYS A 52 4.29 -2.05 -6.35
C LYS A 52 5.31 -3.15 -6.11
N ALA A 53 4.97 -4.16 -5.31
CA ALA A 53 5.83 -5.32 -5.08
C ALA A 53 5.88 -6.30 -6.26
N THR A 54 5.04 -6.13 -7.29
CA THR A 54 5.07 -6.96 -8.48
C THR A 54 6.34 -6.75 -9.29
N GLU A 55 6.81 -7.80 -9.97
CA GLU A 55 7.97 -7.74 -10.86
C GLU A 55 7.78 -6.67 -11.95
N TYR A 56 6.60 -6.64 -12.59
CA TYR A 56 6.26 -5.64 -13.61
C TYR A 56 6.41 -4.20 -13.12
N PHE A 57 5.99 -3.90 -11.88
CA PHE A 57 6.16 -2.57 -11.32
C PHE A 57 7.63 -2.30 -10.97
N GLN A 58 8.34 -3.28 -10.41
CA GLN A 58 9.73 -3.12 -10.00
C GLN A 58 10.67 -2.94 -11.20
N GLU A 59 10.48 -3.68 -12.30
CA GLU A 59 11.23 -3.49 -13.54
C GLU A 59 10.99 -2.10 -14.13
N TYR A 60 9.72 -1.65 -14.14
CA TYR A 60 9.34 -0.32 -14.61
C TYR A 60 10.02 0.79 -13.78
N ILE A 61 9.91 0.73 -12.45
CA ILE A 61 10.41 1.80 -11.58
C ILE A 61 11.94 1.85 -11.48
N LYS A 62 12.61 0.71 -11.75
CA LYS A 62 14.07 0.61 -11.85
C LYS A 62 14.60 1.01 -13.23
N GLY A 63 13.74 1.36 -14.18
CA GLY A 63 14.13 1.70 -15.55
C GLY A 63 14.63 0.50 -16.37
N GLN A 64 14.37 -0.72 -15.91
CA GLN A 64 14.71 -1.96 -16.63
C GLN A 64 13.70 -2.22 -17.76
N ASN A 65 12.48 -1.70 -17.63
CA ASN A 65 11.47 -1.69 -18.67
C ASN A 65 10.94 -0.27 -18.88
N ASN A 66 11.32 0.34 -20.00
CA ASN A 66 10.98 1.74 -20.32
C ASN A 66 9.53 1.95 -20.78
N LYS A 67 8.72 0.88 -20.86
CA LYS A 67 7.31 0.96 -21.27
C LYS A 67 6.41 0.89 -20.06
N LYS A 68 5.80 2.02 -19.70
CA LYS A 68 4.64 2.03 -18.80
C LYS A 68 3.53 1.19 -19.44
N SER A 69 3.09 0.14 -18.76
CA SER A 69 2.06 -0.79 -19.24
C SER A 69 0.96 -0.95 -18.20
N ILE A 70 -0.16 -1.55 -18.59
CA ILE A 70 -1.24 -1.87 -17.64
C ILE A 70 -0.76 -2.78 -16.50
N LEU A 71 0.27 -3.60 -16.73
CA LEU A 71 0.86 -4.48 -15.72
C LEU A 71 1.67 -3.69 -14.67
N SER A 72 2.10 -2.48 -15.00
CA SER A 72 2.74 -1.55 -14.04
C SER A 72 1.73 -0.71 -13.25
N ASN A 73 0.42 -0.87 -13.49
CA ASN A 73 -0.60 -0.20 -12.67
C ASN A 73 -0.81 -0.98 -11.36
N HIS A 74 -0.22 -0.49 -10.28
CA HIS A 74 -0.33 -1.08 -8.94
C HIS A 74 -1.72 -0.94 -8.31
N SER A 75 -2.46 0.13 -8.63
CA SER A 75 -3.64 0.57 -7.87
C SER A 75 -4.79 -0.45 -7.85
N LEU A 76 -5.10 -1.11 -8.98
CA LEU A 76 -6.19 -2.08 -9.05
C LEU A 76 -5.89 -3.34 -8.23
N LEU A 77 -4.68 -3.90 -8.38
CA LEU A 77 -4.28 -5.06 -7.59
C LEU A 77 -4.26 -4.71 -6.09
N SER A 78 -3.73 -3.53 -5.75
CA SER A 78 -3.74 -3.04 -4.38
C SER A 78 -5.14 -2.89 -3.80
N SER A 79 -6.11 -2.37 -4.57
CA SER A 79 -7.46 -2.17 -4.05
C SER A 79 -8.20 -3.49 -3.84
N VAL A 80 -8.05 -4.46 -4.74
CA VAL A 80 -8.60 -5.82 -4.57
C VAL A 80 -8.00 -6.50 -3.34
N PHE A 81 -6.68 -6.39 -3.15
CA PHE A 81 -6.02 -6.93 -1.98
C PHE A 81 -6.46 -6.23 -0.69
N ALA A 82 -6.55 -4.90 -0.68
CA ALA A 82 -7.03 -4.13 0.46
C ALA A 82 -8.46 -4.53 0.85
N TYR A 83 -9.34 -4.77 -0.13
CA TYR A 83 -10.70 -5.28 0.12
C TYR A 83 -10.66 -6.65 0.80
N TYR A 84 -9.87 -7.59 0.28
CA TYR A 84 -9.72 -8.91 0.86
C TYR A 84 -9.21 -8.84 2.30
N VAL A 85 -8.11 -8.12 2.56
CA VAL A 85 -7.54 -7.95 3.91
C VAL A 85 -8.53 -7.27 4.85
N THR A 86 -9.26 -6.26 4.38
CA THR A 86 -10.27 -5.58 5.20
C THR A 86 -11.36 -6.55 5.61
N LYS A 87 -11.83 -7.40 4.69
CA LYS A 87 -12.84 -8.43 4.97
C LYS A 87 -12.33 -9.46 5.98
N GLU A 88 -11.08 -9.90 5.89
CA GLU A 88 -10.50 -10.87 6.83
C GLU A 88 -10.23 -10.27 8.22
N VAL A 89 -9.87 -8.98 8.30
CA VAL A 89 -9.50 -8.33 9.57
C VAL A 89 -10.70 -7.69 10.28
N LEU A 90 -11.69 -7.20 9.53
CA LEU A 90 -12.87 -6.48 10.05
C LEU A 90 -14.20 -7.17 9.79
N GLY A 91 -14.19 -8.29 9.04
CA GLY A 91 -15.36 -9.14 8.91
C GLY A 91 -15.75 -9.67 10.28
N ASP A 92 -17.05 -9.72 10.55
CA ASP A 92 -17.55 -10.34 11.76
C ASP A 92 -17.26 -11.85 11.70
N ASP A 93 -16.89 -12.46 12.83
CA ASP A 93 -16.78 -13.92 12.94
C ASP A 93 -18.08 -14.54 12.40
N LYS A 94 -17.96 -15.32 11.33
CA LYS A 94 -19.10 -16.09 10.80
C LYS A 94 -19.50 -17.20 11.76
#